data_AF-A0A2D8Z6B4-F1
#
_entry.id   AF-A0A2D8Z6B4-F1
#
_cell.length_a   1.000
_cell.length_b   1.000
_cell.length_c   1.000
_cell.angle_alpha   90.00
_cell.angle_beta   90.00
_cell.angle_gamma   90.00
#
_symmetry.space_group_name_H-M   'P 1'
#
loop_
_entity.id
_entity.type
_entity.pdbx_description
1 polymer ?
#
loop_
_entity_poly.entity_id
_entity_poly.type
_entity_poly.pdbx_seq_one_letter_code
_entity_poly.pdbx_strand_id
1 'polypeptide(L)'
;MGTIEMKIKENLKSLLIPVSGLLFVFFILLGMIYFFVPDNIDNFLSIQNLKTVLKQTVIVGIGAMAMTMIIVSGGIDLSAGSVVALTAVFCAHCVNWLNGEILIFGIFPVPVLFAILVGAIIGFLNGTISARLNIAPFIVTLGMMLIARGLAEGFADQSVVRTPDNWLKTLMMREPNQKWLFFAPGVWINFILFLLTMLLLRCSVFGRYIYALGANEEASKFSGINIIRYKILIYTIGGAVFGLAGVMSYAEIGDGDPTTAIALELDIIAAVVIGGASLSGGRGSALGSLIGALIITLLYNGCVMLRVDDWVQKVLIGGIIVAAVWVDGIRYRSSFNYS
;
A
#
# COMPACT_ATOMS: atom_id res chain seq x y z
N MET A 1 -5.95 -33.51 -18.81
CA MET A 1 -4.79 -33.58 -17.89
C MET A 1 -3.83 -32.41 -18.09
N GLY A 2 -3.39 -32.10 -19.33
CA GLY A 2 -2.42 -31.02 -19.59
C GLY A 2 -2.85 -29.57 -19.26
N THR A 3 -4.14 -29.23 -19.34
CA THR A 3 -4.65 -27.88 -19.01
C THR A 3 -4.68 -27.58 -17.51
N ILE A 4 -4.93 -28.59 -16.68
CA ILE A 4 -4.93 -28.43 -15.21
C ILE A 4 -3.48 -28.33 -14.71
N GLU A 5 -2.57 -29.16 -15.21
CA GLU A 5 -1.14 -29.09 -14.87
C GLU A 5 -0.50 -27.77 -15.30
N MET A 6 -0.83 -27.24 -16.48
CA MET A 6 -0.36 -25.91 -16.90
C MET A 6 -0.84 -24.80 -15.95
N LYS A 7 -2.14 -24.81 -15.59
CA LYS A 7 -2.72 -23.81 -14.69
C LYS A 7 -2.14 -23.88 -13.27
N ILE A 8 -1.83 -25.09 -12.80
CA ILE A 8 -1.13 -25.31 -11.52
C ILE A 8 0.30 -24.76 -11.59
N LYS A 9 1.05 -25.02 -12.67
CA LYS A 9 2.43 -24.52 -12.85
C LYS A 9 2.49 -23.00 -12.92
N GLU A 10 1.55 -22.34 -13.60
CA GLU A 10 1.48 -20.87 -13.64
C GLU A 10 1.14 -20.27 -12.27
N ASN A 11 0.18 -20.86 -11.56
CA ASN A 11 -0.16 -20.46 -10.19
C ASN A 11 1.02 -20.64 -9.22
N LEU A 12 1.81 -21.72 -9.37
CA LEU A 12 3.01 -21.94 -8.56
C LEU A 12 4.09 -20.89 -8.88
N LYS A 13 4.35 -20.60 -10.17
CA LYS A 13 5.35 -19.61 -10.56
C LYS A 13 5.01 -18.20 -10.07
N SER A 14 3.74 -17.81 -10.15
CA SER A 14 3.28 -16.50 -9.66
C SER A 14 3.43 -16.33 -8.14
N LEU A 15 3.50 -17.43 -7.39
CA LEU A 15 3.78 -17.42 -5.94
C LEU A 15 5.28 -17.51 -5.63
N LEU A 16 6.02 -18.39 -6.31
CA LEU A 16 7.41 -18.70 -5.99
C LEU A 16 8.35 -17.51 -6.23
N ILE A 17 8.09 -16.70 -7.26
CA ILE A 17 8.94 -15.55 -7.60
C ILE A 17 8.98 -14.52 -6.46
N PRO A 18 7.86 -13.94 -5.99
CA PRO A 18 7.90 -12.95 -4.91
C PRO A 18 8.43 -13.54 -3.60
N VAL A 19 8.07 -14.78 -3.26
CA VAL A 19 8.58 -15.46 -2.05
C VAL A 19 10.10 -15.66 -2.12
N SER A 20 10.63 -16.06 -3.29
CA SER A 20 12.08 -16.20 -3.49
C SER A 20 12.82 -14.86 -3.34
N GLY A 21 12.21 -13.76 -3.79
CA GLY A 21 12.75 -12.41 -3.58
C GLY A 21 12.81 -12.03 -2.10
N LEU A 22 11.75 -12.32 -1.34
CA LEU A 22 11.72 -12.08 0.10
C LEU A 22 12.78 -12.89 0.84
N LEU A 23 12.91 -14.19 0.53
CA LEU A 23 13.93 -15.04 1.13
C LEU A 23 15.34 -14.58 0.78
N PHE A 24 15.56 -14.18 -0.48
CA PHE A 24 16.84 -13.64 -0.93
C PHE A 24 17.24 -12.40 -0.13
N VAL A 25 16.33 -11.43 0.02
CA VAL A 25 16.57 -10.22 0.82
C VAL A 25 16.80 -10.57 2.29
N PHE A 26 16.01 -11.49 2.85
CA PHE A 26 16.16 -11.95 4.23
C PHE A 26 17.54 -12.57 4.48
N PHE A 27 18.00 -13.49 3.63
CA PHE A 27 19.31 -14.13 3.79
C PHE A 27 20.48 -13.18 3.55
N ILE A 28 20.35 -12.22 2.63
CA ILE A 28 21.36 -11.16 2.46
C ILE A 28 21.47 -10.34 3.74
N LEU A 29 20.35 -9.86 4.29
CA LEU A 29 20.36 -9.07 5.52
C LEU A 29 20.89 -9.88 6.69
N LEU A 30 20.51 -11.16 6.80
CA LEU A 30 21.03 -12.05 7.82
C LEU A 30 22.55 -12.19 7.73
N GLY A 31 23.09 -12.38 6.53
CA GLY A 31 24.54 -12.44 6.29
C GLY A 31 25.26 -11.12 6.60
N MET A 32 24.66 -9.98 6.21
CA MET A 32 25.20 -8.66 6.52
C MET A 32 25.20 -8.38 8.02
N ILE A 33 24.11 -8.68 8.72
CA ILE A 33 24.00 -8.49 10.18
C ILE A 33 25.01 -9.41 10.89
N TYR A 34 25.10 -10.67 10.49
CA TYR A 34 26.08 -11.60 11.05
C TYR A 34 27.52 -11.09 10.90
N PHE A 35 27.88 -10.51 9.75
CA PHE A 35 29.24 -10.07 9.48
C PHE A 35 29.58 -8.70 10.08
N PHE A 36 28.68 -7.72 9.99
CA PHE A 36 28.95 -6.33 10.38
C PHE A 36 28.50 -5.98 11.81
N VAL A 37 27.43 -6.62 12.30
CA VAL A 37 26.85 -6.34 13.63
C VAL A 37 26.38 -7.64 14.30
N PRO A 38 27.30 -8.60 14.58
CA PRO A 38 26.95 -9.94 15.04
C PRO A 38 26.10 -9.95 16.31
N ASP A 39 26.31 -8.99 17.22
CA ASP A 39 25.56 -8.87 18.47
C ASP A 39 24.04 -8.61 18.25
N ASN A 40 23.64 -8.16 17.06
CA ASN A 40 22.24 -7.91 16.71
C ASN A 40 21.56 -9.10 16.03
N ILE A 41 22.23 -10.23 15.80
CA ILE A 41 21.63 -11.37 15.09
C ILE A 41 20.42 -11.96 15.84
N ASP A 42 20.53 -12.11 17.15
CA ASP A 42 19.45 -12.63 17.99
C ASP A 42 18.26 -11.66 18.00
N ASN A 43 18.54 -10.36 18.00
CA ASN A 43 17.51 -9.32 17.89
C ASN A 43 16.82 -9.40 16.53
N PHE A 44 17.56 -9.57 15.43
CA PHE A 44 17.00 -9.66 14.08
C PHE A 44 16.09 -10.87 13.91
N LEU A 45 16.50 -12.03 14.43
CA LEU A 45 15.73 -13.29 14.38
C LEU A 45 14.62 -13.37 15.45
N SER A 46 14.55 -12.41 16.38
CA SER A 46 13.60 -12.42 17.48
C SER A 46 12.14 -12.29 17.01
N ILE A 47 11.22 -12.85 17.82
CA ILE A 47 9.78 -12.69 17.59
C ILE A 47 9.34 -11.23 17.71
N GLN A 48 10.01 -10.44 18.56
CA GLN A 48 9.77 -9.02 18.74
C GLN A 48 10.11 -8.22 17.48
N ASN A 49 11.18 -8.59 16.79
CA ASN A 49 11.52 -8.00 15.50
C ASN A 49 10.51 -8.41 14.43
N LEU A 50 10.10 -9.68 14.37
CA LEU A 50 9.03 -10.12 13.46
C LEU A 50 7.74 -9.31 13.66
N LYS A 51 7.31 -9.13 14.91
CA LYS A 51 6.14 -8.28 15.24
C LYS A 51 6.33 -6.84 14.78
N THR A 52 7.54 -6.30 14.93
CA THR A 52 7.88 -4.93 14.52
C THR A 52 7.82 -4.78 13.00
N VAL A 53 8.43 -5.70 12.26
CA VAL A 53 8.40 -5.73 10.78
C VAL A 53 6.96 -5.84 10.29
N LEU A 54 6.19 -6.83 10.76
CA LEU A 54 4.80 -7.01 10.33
C LEU A 54 3.93 -5.78 10.62
N LYS A 55 4.14 -5.14 11.78
CA LYS A 55 3.47 -3.90 12.14
C LYS A 55 3.83 -2.75 11.19
N GLN A 56 5.12 -2.53 10.94
CA GLN A 56 5.59 -1.48 10.03
C GLN A 56 5.10 -1.69 8.59
N THR A 57 4.90 -2.95 8.17
CA THR A 57 4.35 -3.28 6.85
C THR A 57 2.87 -2.91 6.71
N VAL A 58 2.12 -2.68 7.79
CA VAL A 58 0.66 -2.44 7.72
C VAL A 58 0.31 -1.26 6.80
N ILE A 59 0.96 -0.10 6.98
CA ILE A 59 0.61 1.12 6.24
C ILE A 59 0.93 0.95 4.75
N VAL A 60 2.16 0.51 4.44
CA VAL A 60 2.60 0.24 3.05
C VAL A 60 1.79 -0.89 2.42
N GLY A 61 1.47 -1.94 3.17
CA GLY A 61 0.71 -3.11 2.72
C GLY A 61 -0.72 -2.76 2.34
N ILE A 62 -1.42 -1.98 3.17
CA ILE A 62 -2.76 -1.47 2.87
C ILE A 62 -2.72 -0.58 1.63
N GLY A 63 -1.77 0.36 1.58
CA GLY A 63 -1.55 1.20 0.40
C GLY A 63 -1.25 0.38 -0.86
N ALA A 64 -0.47 -0.69 -0.74
CA ALA A 64 -0.14 -1.60 -1.83
C ALA A 64 -1.38 -2.33 -2.36
N MET A 65 -2.36 -2.68 -1.51
CA MET A 65 -3.61 -3.28 -1.99
C MET A 65 -4.39 -2.32 -2.90
N ALA A 66 -4.50 -1.04 -2.53
CA ALA A 66 -5.10 0.01 -3.36
C ALA A 66 -4.34 0.20 -4.66
N MET A 67 -3.03 0.42 -4.54
CA MET A 67 -2.16 0.72 -5.68
C MET A 67 -2.06 -0.46 -6.65
N THR A 68 -2.20 -1.71 -6.17
CA THR A 68 -2.30 -2.90 -7.04
C THR A 68 -3.47 -2.79 -8.01
N MET A 69 -4.66 -2.43 -7.52
CA MET A 69 -5.83 -2.29 -8.39
C MET A 69 -5.62 -1.20 -9.44
N ILE A 70 -5.04 -0.07 -9.03
CA ILE A 70 -4.78 1.07 -9.90
C ILE A 70 -3.70 0.74 -10.95
N ILE A 71 -2.55 0.20 -10.54
CA ILE A 71 -1.46 -0.19 -11.46
C ILE A 71 -1.89 -1.28 -12.42
N VAL A 72 -2.57 -2.33 -11.94
CA VAL A 72 -3.06 -3.40 -12.82
C VAL A 72 -4.05 -2.87 -13.85
N SER A 73 -4.80 -1.81 -13.56
CA SER A 73 -5.68 -1.15 -14.53
C SER A 73 -4.98 -0.22 -15.54
N GLY A 74 -3.66 -0.04 -15.43
CA GLY A 74 -2.87 0.88 -16.27
C GLY A 74 -2.79 2.31 -15.73
N GLY A 75 -3.10 2.52 -14.46
CA GLY A 75 -3.03 3.83 -13.79
C GLY A 75 -1.88 3.93 -12.78
N ILE A 76 -1.58 5.15 -12.31
CA ILE A 76 -0.64 5.40 -11.21
C ILE A 76 -1.25 6.52 -10.36
N ASP A 77 -1.22 6.36 -9.03
CA ASP A 77 -1.69 7.35 -8.07
C ASP A 77 -0.56 7.84 -7.17
N LEU A 78 0.01 9.00 -7.54
CA LEU A 78 1.06 9.66 -6.78
C LEU A 78 0.53 10.41 -5.55
N SER A 79 -0.79 10.57 -5.41
CA SER A 79 -1.37 11.26 -4.25
C SER A 79 -1.47 10.40 -3.00
N ALA A 80 -1.18 9.10 -3.08
CA ALA A 80 -1.40 8.13 -2.01
C ALA A 80 -0.83 8.57 -0.64
N GLY A 81 0.44 9.00 -0.58
CA GLY A 81 1.05 9.46 0.67
C GLY A 81 0.39 10.71 1.25
N SER A 82 0.09 11.70 0.40
CA SER A 82 -0.63 12.91 0.81
C SER A 82 -2.06 12.64 1.26
N VAL A 83 -2.76 11.67 0.64
CA VAL A 83 -4.10 11.24 1.07
C VAL A 83 -4.04 10.53 2.43
N VAL A 84 -3.02 9.69 2.67
CA VAL A 84 -2.78 9.07 3.98
C VAL A 84 -2.57 10.13 5.06
N ALA A 85 -1.74 11.15 4.79
CA ALA A 85 -1.53 12.25 5.73
C ALA A 85 -2.80 13.08 5.98
N LEU A 86 -3.52 13.46 4.93
CA LEU A 86 -4.78 14.19 5.03
C LEU A 86 -5.82 13.42 5.86
N THR A 87 -5.99 12.13 5.58
CA THR A 87 -6.97 11.30 6.28
C THR A 87 -6.56 11.02 7.73
N ALA A 88 -5.26 10.99 8.05
CA ALA A 88 -4.77 10.96 9.43
C ALA A 88 -5.11 12.25 10.20
N VAL A 89 -4.95 13.42 9.59
CA VAL A 89 -5.35 14.73 10.17
C VAL A 89 -6.86 14.79 10.40
N PHE A 90 -7.66 14.37 9.43
CA PHE A 90 -9.13 14.33 9.57
C PHE A 90 -9.58 13.31 10.61
N CYS A 91 -8.89 12.17 10.74
CA CYS A 91 -9.11 11.23 11.81
C CYS A 91 -8.86 11.88 13.17
N ALA A 92 -7.74 12.60 13.34
CA ALA A 92 -7.40 13.30 14.58
C ALA A 92 -8.44 14.37 14.97
N HIS A 93 -8.89 15.19 14.02
CA HIS A 93 -9.96 16.16 14.26
C HIS A 93 -11.26 15.49 14.71
N CYS A 94 -11.64 14.39 14.06
CA CYS A 94 -12.83 13.64 14.43
C CYS A 94 -12.72 13.06 15.85
N VAL A 95 -11.53 12.57 16.26
CA VAL A 95 -11.27 12.15 17.64
C VAL A 95 -11.43 13.31 18.62
N ASN A 96 -10.93 14.50 18.29
CA ASN A 96 -11.03 15.69 19.13
C ASN A 96 -12.48 16.18 19.26
N TRP A 97 -13.25 16.23 18.18
CA TRP A 97 -14.67 16.60 18.23
C TRP A 97 -15.51 15.67 19.09
N LEU A 98 -15.08 14.40 19.21
CA LEU A 98 -15.72 13.40 20.05
C LEU A 98 -15.12 13.33 21.47
N ASN A 99 -14.19 14.23 21.85
CA ASN A 99 -13.48 14.20 23.14
C ASN A 99 -12.86 12.83 23.49
N GLY A 100 -12.44 12.06 22.49
CA GLY A 100 -11.95 10.68 22.68
C GLY A 100 -13.04 9.61 22.80
N GLU A 101 -14.33 9.97 22.89
CA GLU A 101 -15.48 9.06 22.82
C GLU A 101 -15.78 8.67 21.36
N ILE A 102 -14.89 7.85 20.81
CA ILE A 102 -14.84 7.52 19.37
C ILE A 102 -16.01 6.66 18.89
N LEU A 103 -16.77 6.05 19.81
CA LEU A 103 -17.85 5.11 19.51
C LEU A 103 -19.21 5.75 19.79
N ILE A 104 -19.92 6.18 18.74
CA ILE A 104 -21.34 6.51 18.89
C ILE A 104 -22.10 5.20 19.12
N PHE A 105 -22.91 5.15 20.19
CA PHE A 105 -23.62 3.96 20.69
C PHE A 105 -22.72 2.75 21.03
N GLY A 106 -21.41 2.96 21.27
CA GLY A 106 -20.48 1.89 21.64
C GLY A 106 -20.08 0.94 20.49
N ILE A 107 -20.47 1.24 19.24
CA ILE A 107 -20.30 0.31 18.11
C ILE A 107 -19.64 0.97 16.89
N PHE A 108 -19.90 2.25 16.62
CA PHE A 108 -19.54 2.86 15.33
C PHE A 108 -18.22 3.63 15.39
N PRO A 109 -17.14 3.19 14.71
CA PRO A 109 -15.85 3.87 14.73
C PRO A 109 -15.85 5.07 13.78
N VAL A 110 -16.49 6.17 14.20
CA VAL A 110 -16.76 7.34 13.35
C VAL A 110 -15.51 7.92 12.68
N PRO A 111 -14.36 8.10 13.36
CA PRO A 111 -13.14 8.61 12.74
C PRO A 111 -12.62 7.71 11.62
N VAL A 112 -12.79 6.39 11.75
CA VAL A 112 -12.35 5.42 10.74
C VAL A 112 -13.17 5.58 9.47
N LEU A 113 -14.49 5.62 9.60
CA LEU A 113 -15.39 5.77 8.45
C LEU A 113 -15.24 7.14 7.79
N PHE A 114 -15.03 8.18 8.59
CA PHE A 114 -14.79 9.53 8.08
C PHE A 114 -13.49 9.61 7.29
N ALA A 115 -12.38 9.06 7.80
CA ALA A 115 -11.12 8.98 7.08
C ALA A 115 -11.23 8.18 5.76
N ILE A 116 -11.94 7.04 5.78
CA ILE A 116 -12.22 6.24 4.58
C ILE A 116 -13.05 7.06 3.57
N LEU A 117 -14.06 7.80 4.04
CA LEU A 117 -14.90 8.62 3.18
C LEU A 117 -14.11 9.77 2.53
N VAL A 118 -13.27 10.47 3.29
CA VAL A 118 -12.39 11.53 2.76
C VAL A 118 -11.47 10.96 1.69
N GLY A 119 -10.83 9.82 1.96
CA GLY A 119 -10.01 9.12 0.98
C GLY A 119 -10.80 8.73 -0.28
N ALA A 120 -12.02 8.19 -0.12
CA ALA A 120 -12.89 7.81 -1.23
C ALA A 120 -13.30 9.01 -2.10
N ILE A 121 -13.54 10.18 -1.49
CA ILE A 121 -13.84 11.43 -2.20
C ILE A 121 -12.65 11.84 -3.06
N ILE A 122 -11.43 11.85 -2.50
CA ILE A 122 -10.22 12.20 -3.26
C ILE A 122 -10.01 11.20 -4.41
N GLY A 123 -10.15 9.91 -4.14
CA GLY A 123 -10.09 8.86 -5.16
C GLY A 123 -11.16 9.04 -6.25
N PHE A 124 -12.39 9.40 -5.88
CA PHE A 124 -13.45 9.72 -6.83
C PHE A 124 -13.10 10.91 -7.71
N LEU A 125 -12.49 11.97 -7.16
CA LEU A 125 -12.03 13.12 -7.92
C LEU A 125 -10.92 12.73 -8.91
N ASN A 126 -9.89 12.01 -8.44
CA ASN A 126 -8.80 11.51 -9.28
C ASN A 126 -9.34 10.65 -10.44
N GLY A 127 -10.22 9.70 -10.12
CA GLY A 127 -10.84 8.82 -11.11
C GLY A 127 -11.74 9.58 -12.09
N THR A 128 -12.52 10.56 -11.61
CA THR A 128 -13.44 11.32 -12.45
C THR A 128 -12.69 12.26 -13.41
N ILE A 129 -11.70 12.99 -12.90
CA ILE A 129 -10.90 13.92 -13.70
C ILE A 129 -10.11 13.14 -14.75
N SER A 130 -9.39 12.09 -14.36
CA SER A 130 -8.61 11.28 -15.29
C SER A 130 -9.49 10.59 -16.35
N ALA A 131 -10.61 9.98 -15.95
CA ALA A 131 -11.44 9.20 -16.85
C ALA A 131 -12.37 10.03 -17.75
N ARG A 132 -12.90 11.16 -17.27
CA ARG A 132 -13.82 12.01 -18.06
C ARG A 132 -13.11 13.05 -18.90
N LEU A 133 -12.02 13.64 -18.39
CA LEU A 133 -11.27 14.67 -19.12
C LEU A 133 -10.17 14.08 -20.00
N ASN A 134 -10.01 12.74 -19.99
CA ASN A 134 -8.99 12.02 -20.76
C ASN A 134 -7.56 12.52 -20.49
N ILE A 135 -7.28 12.83 -19.21
CA ILE A 135 -5.96 13.27 -18.75
C ILE A 135 -5.23 12.05 -18.20
N ALA A 136 -3.94 11.92 -18.51
CA ALA A 136 -3.10 10.85 -17.98
C ALA A 136 -3.18 10.83 -16.43
N PRO A 137 -3.50 9.68 -15.80
CA PRO A 137 -3.78 9.66 -14.36
C PRO A 137 -2.62 10.12 -13.46
N PHE A 138 -1.37 9.92 -13.91
CA PHE A 138 -0.20 10.39 -13.15
C PHE A 138 -0.17 11.91 -13.01
N ILE A 139 -0.65 12.67 -14.00
CA ILE A 139 -0.69 14.15 -13.96
C ILE A 139 -1.74 14.61 -12.95
N VAL A 140 -2.93 14.00 -13.02
CA VAL A 140 -4.03 14.30 -12.11
C VAL A 140 -3.62 14.03 -10.67
N THR A 141 -3.01 12.88 -10.42
CA THR A 141 -2.64 12.44 -9.08
C THR A 141 -1.41 13.17 -8.55
N LEU A 142 -0.48 13.60 -9.40
CA LEU A 142 0.60 14.53 -9.01
C LEU A 142 0.04 15.88 -8.56
N GLY A 143 -0.93 16.44 -9.28
CA GLY A 143 -1.63 17.66 -8.86
C GLY A 143 -2.39 17.45 -7.55
N MET A 144 -3.12 16.34 -7.43
CA MET A 144 -3.85 15.98 -6.22
C MET A 144 -2.92 15.74 -5.02
N MET A 145 -1.71 15.25 -5.23
CA MET A 145 -0.69 15.09 -4.18
C MET A 145 -0.42 16.42 -3.48
N LEU A 146 -0.27 17.50 -4.24
CA LEU A 146 -0.06 18.85 -3.70
C LEU A 146 -1.32 19.40 -3.04
N ILE A 147 -2.50 19.20 -3.65
CA ILE A 147 -3.78 19.64 -3.09
C ILE A 147 -4.04 18.94 -1.75
N ALA A 148 -3.97 17.61 -1.70
CA ALA A 148 -4.20 16.83 -0.49
C ALA A 148 -3.18 17.17 0.60
N ARG A 149 -1.90 17.38 0.26
CA ARG A 149 -0.87 17.80 1.21
C ARG A 149 -1.16 19.19 1.77
N GLY A 150 -1.45 20.17 0.91
CA GLY A 150 -1.77 21.53 1.32
C GLY A 150 -3.05 21.60 2.15
N LEU A 151 -4.05 20.76 1.85
CA LEU A 151 -5.24 20.63 2.71
C LEU A 151 -4.86 20.02 4.06
N ALA A 152 -4.00 19.00 4.12
CA ALA A 152 -3.58 18.40 5.38
C ALA A 152 -2.89 19.44 6.27
N GLU A 153 -1.94 20.20 5.71
CA GLU A 153 -1.25 21.29 6.40
C GLU A 153 -2.19 22.42 6.83
N GLY A 154 -3.09 22.85 5.94
CA GLY A 154 -4.05 23.91 6.22
C GLY A 154 -5.06 23.55 7.30
N PHE A 155 -5.61 22.33 7.27
CA PHE A 155 -6.52 21.86 8.33
C PHE A 155 -5.81 21.54 9.64
N ALA A 156 -4.50 21.34 9.63
CA ALA A 156 -3.70 21.11 10.83
C ALA A 156 -3.05 22.40 11.38
N ASP A 157 -3.40 23.57 10.84
CA ASP A 157 -2.80 24.86 11.19
C ASP A 157 -1.25 24.82 11.15
N GLN A 158 -0.70 24.10 10.16
CA GLN A 158 0.74 23.87 9.98
C GLN A 158 1.44 23.24 11.20
N SER A 159 0.69 22.54 12.04
CA SER A 159 1.16 21.94 13.29
C SER A 159 0.61 20.53 13.48
N VAL A 160 1.08 19.81 14.50
CA VAL A 160 0.55 18.48 14.82
C VAL A 160 -0.79 18.62 15.56
N VAL A 161 -1.84 18.00 15.03
CA VAL A 161 -3.15 17.92 15.68
C VAL A 161 -3.09 16.88 16.80
N ARG A 162 -2.85 17.37 18.02
CA ARG A 162 -2.78 16.53 19.22
C ARG A 162 -4.15 15.98 19.59
N THR A 163 -4.18 14.73 20.05
CA THR A 163 -5.42 14.05 20.44
C THR A 163 -5.31 13.37 21.79
N PRO A 164 -6.42 13.29 22.56
CA PRO A 164 -6.47 12.53 23.80
C PRO A 164 -6.20 11.04 23.55
N ASP A 165 -5.85 10.32 24.61
CA ASP A 165 -5.72 8.87 24.54
C ASP A 165 -7.04 8.20 24.16
N ASN A 166 -6.93 7.21 23.27
CA ASN A 166 -8.07 6.58 22.67
C ASN A 166 -7.74 5.20 22.10
N TRP A 167 -8.77 4.41 21.80
CA TRP A 167 -8.59 3.02 21.41
C TRP A 167 -7.97 2.84 20.02
N LEU A 168 -8.03 3.84 19.11
CA LEU A 168 -7.42 3.69 17.78
C LEU A 168 -5.90 3.49 17.89
N LYS A 169 -5.25 4.12 18.87
CA LYS A 169 -3.82 3.91 19.17
C LYS A 169 -3.49 2.44 19.47
N THR A 170 -4.47 1.67 19.99
CA THR A 170 -4.28 0.24 20.27
C THR A 170 -4.18 -0.63 19.02
N LEU A 171 -4.63 -0.14 17.86
CA LEU A 171 -4.57 -0.86 16.60
C LEU A 171 -3.13 -1.13 16.15
N MET A 172 -2.21 -0.25 16.53
CA MET A 172 -0.79 -0.32 16.17
C MET A 172 0.11 -0.51 17.40
N MET A 173 -0.44 -1.01 18.52
CA MET A 173 0.39 -1.45 19.64
C MET A 173 1.15 -2.72 19.27
N ARG A 174 2.49 -2.69 19.34
CA ARG A 174 3.36 -3.84 19.05
C ARG A 174 2.99 -5.06 19.90
N GLU A 175 2.70 -4.81 21.18
CA GLU A 175 2.19 -5.82 22.11
C GLU A 175 0.72 -5.48 22.41
N PRO A 176 -0.24 -6.21 21.81
CA PRO A 176 -1.65 -5.92 22.03
C PRO A 176 -2.09 -6.27 23.46
N ASN A 177 -3.05 -5.52 23.99
CA ASN A 177 -3.61 -5.75 25.33
C ASN A 177 -4.18 -7.18 25.46
N GLN A 178 -4.83 -7.67 24.41
CA GLN A 178 -5.31 -9.04 24.36
C GLN A 178 -4.22 -9.97 23.79
N LYS A 179 -3.53 -10.70 24.68
CA LYS A 179 -2.40 -11.57 24.32
C LYS A 179 -2.70 -12.63 23.26
N TRP A 180 -3.98 -13.01 23.07
CA TRP A 180 -4.39 -13.99 22.06
C TRP A 180 -4.28 -13.48 20.61
N LEU A 181 -4.25 -12.15 20.39
CA LEU A 181 -4.06 -11.57 19.06
C LEU A 181 -2.64 -11.83 18.50
N PHE A 182 -1.66 -12.02 19.39
CA PHE A 182 -0.22 -12.22 19.12
C PHE A 182 0.49 -11.07 18.36
N PHE A 183 -0.08 -10.59 17.26
CA PHE A 183 0.33 -9.42 16.48
C PHE A 183 -0.59 -8.22 16.73
N ALA A 184 -0.12 -7.01 16.37
CA ALA A 184 -0.92 -5.79 16.43
C ALA A 184 -2.23 -5.94 15.61
N PRO A 185 -3.39 -5.41 16.08
CA PRO A 185 -4.65 -5.49 15.33
C PRO A 185 -4.56 -4.99 13.88
N GLY A 186 -3.73 -3.98 13.62
CA GLY A 186 -3.46 -3.45 12.27
C GLY A 186 -2.89 -4.50 11.31
N VAL A 187 -2.11 -5.47 11.80
CA VAL A 187 -1.59 -6.59 11.00
C VAL A 187 -2.74 -7.47 10.51
N TRP A 188 -3.70 -7.75 11.38
CA TRP A 188 -4.89 -8.52 11.04
C TRP A 188 -5.80 -7.76 10.08
N ILE A 189 -5.97 -6.44 10.27
CA ILE A 189 -6.73 -5.58 9.34
C ILE A 189 -6.09 -5.61 7.94
N ASN A 190 -4.77 -5.44 7.85
CA ASN A 190 -4.04 -5.53 6.59
C ASN A 190 -4.20 -6.93 5.94
N PHE A 191 -4.10 -8.00 6.73
CA PHE A 191 -4.27 -9.36 6.24
C PHE A 191 -5.69 -9.62 5.71
N ILE A 192 -6.73 -9.16 6.43
CA ILE A 192 -8.13 -9.26 5.99
C ILE A 192 -8.32 -8.47 4.69
N LEU A 193 -7.79 -7.24 4.62
CA LEU A 193 -7.85 -6.44 3.41
C LEU A 193 -7.16 -7.13 2.24
N PHE A 194 -5.98 -7.71 2.46
CA PHE A 194 -5.28 -8.54 1.47
C PHE A 194 -6.19 -9.66 0.94
N LEU A 195 -6.86 -10.42 1.83
CA LEU A 195 -7.77 -11.48 1.41
C LEU A 195 -8.95 -10.92 0.60
N LEU A 196 -9.53 -9.80 1.02
CA LEU A 196 -10.62 -9.14 0.31
C LEU A 196 -10.18 -8.67 -1.09
N THR A 197 -9.03 -8.01 -1.19
CA THR A 197 -8.46 -7.55 -2.48
C THR A 197 -8.09 -8.74 -3.36
N MET A 198 -7.53 -9.81 -2.80
CA MET A 198 -7.21 -11.04 -3.53
C MET A 198 -8.47 -11.69 -4.11
N LEU A 199 -9.52 -11.84 -3.30
CA LEU A 199 -10.81 -12.39 -3.74
C LEU A 199 -11.48 -11.48 -4.77
N LEU A 200 -11.46 -10.17 -4.57
CA LEU A 200 -11.97 -9.19 -5.52
C LEU A 200 -11.25 -9.31 -6.86
N LEU A 201 -9.91 -9.36 -6.88
CA LEU A 201 -9.14 -9.43 -8.12
C LEU A 201 -9.29 -10.79 -8.84
N ARG A 202 -9.36 -11.90 -8.10
CA ARG A 202 -9.40 -13.26 -8.69
C ARG A 202 -10.80 -13.75 -9.02
N CYS A 203 -11.78 -13.44 -8.18
CA CYS A 203 -13.09 -14.08 -8.23
C CYS A 203 -14.20 -13.17 -8.76
N SER A 204 -14.02 -11.84 -8.77
CA SER A 204 -15.08 -10.91 -9.19
C SER A 204 -15.02 -10.53 -10.68
N VAL A 205 -16.17 -10.10 -11.22
CA VAL A 205 -16.27 -9.47 -12.56
C VAL A 205 -15.45 -8.18 -12.60
N PHE A 206 -15.50 -7.40 -11.51
CA PHE A 206 -14.74 -6.15 -11.37
C PHE A 206 -13.23 -6.40 -11.54
N GLY A 207 -12.69 -7.42 -10.87
CA GLY A 207 -11.30 -7.83 -11.01
C GLY A 207 -10.93 -8.17 -12.46
N ARG A 208 -11.76 -8.97 -13.16
CA ARG A 208 -11.52 -9.29 -14.58
C ARG A 208 -11.47 -8.04 -15.47
N TYR A 209 -12.33 -7.06 -15.19
CA TYR A 209 -12.29 -5.79 -15.92
C TYR A 209 -11.07 -4.95 -15.59
N ILE A 210 -10.58 -4.93 -14.33
CA ILE A 210 -9.31 -4.26 -13.99
C ILE A 210 -8.17 -4.81 -14.87
N TYR A 211 -8.01 -6.12 -14.95
CA TYR A 211 -6.97 -6.74 -15.79
C TYR A 211 -7.19 -6.47 -17.29
N ALA A 212 -8.43 -6.53 -17.77
CA ALA A 212 -8.75 -6.26 -19.18
C ALA A 212 -8.43 -4.81 -19.58
N LEU A 213 -8.81 -3.84 -18.75
CA LEU A 213 -8.50 -2.42 -18.96
C LEU A 213 -7.00 -2.20 -19.06
N GLY A 214 -6.21 -2.76 -18.15
CA GLY A 214 -4.76 -2.59 -18.16
C GLY A 214 -4.03 -3.38 -19.24
N ALA A 215 -4.61 -4.46 -19.77
CA ALA A 215 -4.02 -5.20 -20.89
C ALA A 215 -4.24 -4.46 -22.22
N ASN A 216 -5.47 -4.00 -22.48
CA ASN A 216 -5.79 -3.18 -23.64
C ASN A 216 -7.11 -2.41 -23.41
N GLU A 217 -6.98 -1.11 -23.16
CA GLU A 217 -8.12 -0.23 -22.92
C GLU A 217 -9.02 -0.09 -24.17
N GLU A 218 -8.44 0.01 -25.37
CA GLU A 218 -9.20 0.14 -26.61
C GLU A 218 -10.03 -1.12 -26.89
N ALA A 219 -9.43 -2.31 -26.78
CA ALA A 219 -10.12 -3.58 -26.95
C ALA A 219 -11.24 -3.77 -25.91
N SER A 220 -11.01 -3.31 -24.68
CA SER A 220 -12.03 -3.29 -23.62
C SER A 220 -13.22 -2.39 -23.99
N LYS A 221 -12.96 -1.25 -24.61
CA LYS A 221 -14.01 -0.35 -25.14
C LYS A 221 -14.86 -1.02 -26.20
N PHE A 222 -14.22 -1.66 -27.18
CA PHE A 222 -14.92 -2.38 -28.26
C PHE A 222 -15.69 -3.61 -27.75
N SER A 223 -15.28 -4.16 -26.61
CA SER A 223 -15.99 -5.25 -25.91
C SER A 223 -17.15 -4.76 -25.03
N GLY A 224 -17.50 -3.47 -25.08
CA GLY A 224 -18.65 -2.91 -24.36
C GLY A 224 -18.40 -2.58 -22.88
N ILE A 225 -17.15 -2.62 -22.42
CA ILE A 225 -16.80 -2.26 -21.03
C ILE A 225 -16.86 -0.74 -20.89
N ASN A 226 -17.61 -0.25 -19.90
CA ASN A 226 -17.65 1.19 -19.59
C ASN A 226 -16.38 1.61 -18.83
N ILE A 227 -15.34 1.97 -19.59
CA ILE A 227 -14.03 2.35 -19.06
C ILE A 227 -14.13 3.47 -18.04
N ILE A 228 -14.93 4.49 -18.32
CA ILE A 228 -15.06 5.67 -17.45
C ILE A 228 -15.55 5.26 -16.06
N ARG A 229 -16.62 4.45 -16.01
CA ARG A 229 -17.18 3.96 -14.75
C ARG A 229 -16.17 3.13 -13.96
N TYR A 230 -15.44 2.25 -14.63
CA TYR A 230 -14.48 1.37 -13.94
C TYR A 230 -13.25 2.13 -13.45
N LYS A 231 -12.70 3.06 -14.23
CA LYS A 231 -11.62 3.94 -13.75
C LYS A 231 -12.06 4.74 -12.52
N ILE A 232 -13.24 5.36 -12.54
CA ILE A 232 -13.78 6.07 -11.37
C ILE A 232 -13.86 5.12 -10.16
N LEU A 233 -14.46 3.93 -10.32
CA LEU A 233 -14.61 2.98 -9.22
C LEU A 233 -13.25 2.52 -8.65
N ILE A 234 -12.27 2.24 -9.51
CA ILE A 234 -10.93 1.79 -9.12
C ILE A 234 -10.24 2.85 -8.24
N TYR A 235 -10.24 4.11 -8.68
CA TYR A 235 -9.63 5.19 -7.87
C TYR A 235 -10.45 5.51 -6.62
N THR A 236 -11.79 5.45 -6.66
CA THR A 236 -12.62 5.63 -5.44
C THR A 236 -12.33 4.56 -4.40
N ILE A 237 -12.29 3.29 -4.78
CA ILE A 237 -11.95 2.19 -3.87
C ILE A 237 -10.50 2.33 -3.40
N GLY A 238 -9.57 2.67 -4.29
CA GLY A 238 -8.17 2.92 -3.92
C GLY A 238 -8.03 4.05 -2.90
N GLY A 239 -8.71 5.17 -3.11
CA GLY A 239 -8.78 6.29 -2.17
C GLY A 239 -9.37 5.91 -0.82
N ALA A 240 -10.44 5.10 -0.80
CA ALA A 240 -11.04 4.59 0.43
C ALA A 240 -10.02 3.75 1.24
N VAL A 241 -9.25 2.92 0.55
CA VAL A 241 -8.19 2.09 1.16
C VAL A 241 -6.99 2.95 1.61
N PHE A 242 -6.62 4.00 0.87
CA PHE A 242 -5.64 4.98 1.34
C PHE A 242 -6.13 5.71 2.60
N GLY A 243 -7.43 5.98 2.71
CA GLY A 243 -8.03 6.51 3.94
C GLY A 243 -7.89 5.56 5.13
N LEU A 244 -8.06 4.25 4.91
CA LEU A 244 -7.79 3.24 5.94
C LEU A 244 -6.30 3.20 6.33
N ALA A 245 -5.38 3.36 5.37
CA ALA A 245 -3.95 3.50 5.67
C ALA A 245 -3.66 4.75 6.49
N GLY A 246 -4.38 5.87 6.26
CA GLY A 246 -4.35 7.07 7.10
C GLY A 246 -4.78 6.82 8.54
N VAL A 247 -5.83 6.00 8.75
CA VAL A 247 -6.23 5.56 10.10
C VAL A 247 -5.11 4.76 10.78
N MET A 248 -4.44 3.87 10.06
CA MET A 248 -3.29 3.12 10.62
C MET A 248 -2.10 4.03 10.91
N SER A 249 -1.86 5.04 10.06
CA SER A 249 -0.84 6.06 10.29
C SER A 249 -1.14 6.89 11.55
N TYR A 250 -2.39 7.32 11.73
CA TYR A 250 -2.85 7.97 12.95
C TYR A 250 -2.70 7.04 14.17
N ALA A 251 -3.06 5.76 14.04
CA ALA A 251 -2.94 4.79 15.13
C ALA A 251 -1.47 4.54 15.57
N GLU A 252 -0.52 4.60 14.62
CA GLU A 252 0.92 4.43 14.91
C GLU A 252 1.51 5.66 15.60
N ILE A 253 1.17 6.87 15.15
CA ILE A 253 1.71 8.13 15.69
C ILE A 253 0.96 8.56 16.96
N GLY A 254 -0.35 8.33 16.99
CA GLY A 254 -1.28 8.77 18.02
C GLY A 254 -1.83 10.19 17.82
N ASP A 255 -1.38 10.91 16.80
CA ASP A 255 -1.77 12.29 16.49
C ASP A 255 -1.89 12.52 14.97
N GLY A 256 -2.55 13.61 14.57
CA GLY A 256 -2.66 14.01 13.16
C GLY A 256 -1.51 14.90 12.74
N ASP A 257 -0.44 14.32 12.19
CA ASP A 257 0.71 15.06 11.66
C ASP A 257 0.59 15.28 10.14
N PRO A 258 0.47 16.52 9.64
CA PRO A 258 0.35 16.80 8.21
C PRO A 258 1.65 16.55 7.43
N THR A 259 2.79 16.37 8.11
CA THR A 259 4.12 16.11 7.51
C THR A 259 4.48 14.63 7.48
N THR A 260 3.59 13.74 7.92
CA THR A 260 3.80 12.28 7.81
C THR A 260 3.62 11.77 6.37
N ALA A 261 3.97 10.51 6.13
CA ALA A 261 3.75 9.82 4.86
C ALA A 261 4.32 10.56 3.63
N ILE A 262 5.43 11.29 3.80
CA ILE A 262 6.17 11.89 2.70
C ILE A 262 6.80 10.76 1.88
N ALA A 263 6.63 10.80 0.55
CA ALA A 263 7.15 9.79 -0.36
C ALA A 263 6.62 8.36 -0.13
N LEU A 264 5.60 8.18 0.72
CA LEU A 264 5.00 6.87 0.99
C LEU A 264 4.41 6.24 -0.29
N GLU A 265 3.94 7.07 -1.23
CA GLU A 265 3.52 6.63 -2.55
C GLU A 265 4.63 5.88 -3.31
N LEU A 266 5.90 6.28 -3.13
CA LEU A 266 7.03 5.62 -3.79
C LEU A 266 7.28 4.24 -3.19
N ASP A 267 7.21 4.10 -1.86
CA ASP A 267 7.32 2.81 -1.18
C ASP A 267 6.17 1.86 -1.55
N ILE A 268 4.95 2.40 -1.66
CA ILE A 268 3.76 1.65 -2.09
C ILE A 268 3.92 1.17 -3.54
N ILE A 269 4.34 2.04 -4.46
CA ILE A 269 4.59 1.66 -5.86
C ILE A 269 5.73 0.64 -5.94
N ALA A 270 6.81 0.86 -5.19
CA ALA A 270 7.94 -0.07 -5.09
C ALA A 270 7.49 -1.45 -4.65
N ALA A 271 6.70 -1.53 -3.59
CA ALA A 271 6.13 -2.77 -3.08
C ALA A 271 5.32 -3.51 -4.15
N VAL A 272 4.46 -2.79 -4.88
CA VAL A 272 3.62 -3.37 -5.94
C VAL A 272 4.46 -3.87 -7.13
N VAL A 273 5.47 -3.11 -7.56
CA VAL A 273 6.34 -3.44 -8.70
C VAL A 273 7.32 -4.56 -8.36
N ILE A 274 7.98 -4.51 -7.20
CA ILE A 274 8.83 -5.60 -6.68
C ILE A 274 7.99 -6.88 -6.49
N GLY A 275 6.74 -6.72 -6.08
CA GLY A 275 5.74 -7.78 -6.02
C GLY A 275 5.35 -8.39 -7.37
N GLY A 276 5.81 -7.82 -8.48
CA GLY A 276 5.65 -8.35 -9.84
C GLY A 276 4.48 -7.76 -10.62
N ALA A 277 3.89 -6.65 -10.17
CA ALA A 277 2.94 -5.90 -10.99
C ALA A 277 3.68 -5.10 -12.07
N SER A 278 3.04 -4.99 -13.23
CA SER A 278 3.59 -4.31 -14.41
C SER A 278 3.10 -2.86 -14.42
N LEU A 279 4.02 -1.89 -14.53
CA LEU A 279 3.62 -0.46 -14.61
C LEU A 279 2.83 -0.14 -15.88
N SER A 280 2.99 -0.94 -16.93
CA SER A 280 2.18 -0.87 -18.15
C SER A 280 0.74 -1.39 -18.00
N GLY A 281 0.39 -1.98 -16.85
CA GLY A 281 -0.94 -2.57 -16.62
C GLY A 281 -1.06 -4.05 -17.00
N GLY A 282 -2.23 -4.62 -16.73
CA GLY A 282 -2.64 -5.97 -17.15
C GLY A 282 -1.99 -7.14 -16.38
N ARG A 283 -1.02 -6.88 -15.51
CA ARG A 283 -0.34 -7.91 -14.69
C ARG A 283 -0.06 -7.41 -13.28
N GLY A 284 -0.25 -8.29 -12.30
CA GLY A 284 -0.01 -8.03 -10.87
C GLY A 284 -0.89 -8.90 -9.99
N SER A 285 -0.60 -8.97 -8.69
CA SER A 285 -1.44 -9.70 -7.74
C SER A 285 -1.34 -9.12 -6.34
N ALA A 286 -2.44 -9.18 -5.57
CA ALA A 286 -2.45 -8.72 -4.17
C ALA A 286 -1.38 -9.41 -3.32
N LEU A 287 -1.15 -10.71 -3.54
CA LEU A 287 -0.14 -11.46 -2.77
C LEU A 287 1.28 -11.01 -3.10
N GLY A 288 1.58 -10.78 -4.39
CA GLY A 288 2.86 -10.23 -4.82
C GLY A 288 3.11 -8.87 -4.15
N SER A 289 2.13 -7.99 -4.17
CA SER A 289 2.24 -6.66 -3.56
C SER A 289 2.40 -6.69 -2.04
N LEU A 290 1.73 -7.63 -1.33
CA LEU A 290 1.92 -7.82 0.10
C LEU A 290 3.35 -8.30 0.42
N ILE A 291 3.87 -9.24 -0.37
CA ILE A 291 5.26 -9.71 -0.24
C ILE A 291 6.25 -8.59 -0.57
N GLY A 292 5.98 -7.79 -1.61
CA GLY A 292 6.81 -6.62 -1.93
C GLY A 292 6.81 -5.56 -0.81
N ALA A 293 5.67 -5.34 -0.15
CA ALA A 293 5.61 -4.47 1.02
C ALA A 293 6.45 -5.02 2.17
N LEU A 294 6.41 -6.34 2.41
CA LEU A 294 7.29 -7.01 3.38
C LEU A 294 8.78 -6.85 3.01
N ILE A 295 9.14 -6.95 1.73
CA ILE A 295 10.52 -6.75 1.25
C ILE A 295 11.00 -5.34 1.59
N ILE A 296 10.22 -4.31 1.25
CA ILE A 296 10.57 -2.92 1.54
C ILE A 296 10.71 -2.69 3.05
N THR A 297 9.76 -3.16 3.87
CA THR A 297 9.84 -3.02 5.33
C THR A 297 11.03 -3.78 5.92
N LEU A 298 11.32 -4.99 5.44
CA LEU A 298 12.44 -5.78 5.91
C LEU A 298 13.78 -5.11 5.58
N LEU A 299 13.90 -4.47 4.41
CA LEU A 299 15.06 -3.67 4.05
C LEU A 299 15.26 -2.49 5.00
N TYR A 300 14.20 -1.72 5.28
CA TYR A 300 14.26 -0.63 6.26
C TYR A 300 14.68 -1.14 7.65
N ASN A 301 14.02 -2.19 8.14
CA ASN A 301 14.33 -2.78 9.44
C ASN A 301 15.77 -3.29 9.53
N GLY A 302 16.25 -3.99 8.48
CA GLY A 302 17.62 -4.48 8.41
C GLY A 302 18.65 -3.35 8.38
N CYS A 303 18.39 -2.28 7.61
CA CYS A 303 19.26 -1.10 7.59
C CYS A 303 19.35 -0.41 8.95
N VAL A 304 18.22 -0.28 9.66
CA VAL A 304 18.18 0.27 11.02
C VAL A 304 19.00 -0.61 11.99
N MET A 305 18.88 -1.94 11.90
CA MET A 305 19.66 -2.86 12.73
C MET A 305 21.16 -2.84 12.42
N LEU A 306 21.51 -2.61 11.16
CA LEU A 306 22.88 -2.36 10.70
C LEU A 306 23.40 -0.96 11.03
N ARG A 307 22.55 -0.10 11.63
CA ARG A 307 22.86 1.31 11.95
C ARG A 307 23.27 2.14 10.73
N VAL A 308 22.67 1.83 9.58
CA VAL A 308 22.85 2.59 8.34
C VAL A 308 22.06 3.89 8.44
N ASP A 309 22.68 5.02 8.10
CA ASP A 309 22.02 6.33 8.12
C ASP A 309 20.83 6.41 7.16
N ASP A 310 19.79 7.16 7.54
CA ASP A 310 18.54 7.33 6.77
C ASP A 310 18.77 7.78 5.31
N TRP A 311 19.73 8.67 5.07
CA TRP A 311 20.03 9.12 3.70
C TRP A 311 20.56 7.99 2.81
N VAL A 312 21.35 7.06 3.37
CA VAL A 312 21.84 5.87 2.65
C VAL A 312 20.68 4.92 2.37
N GLN A 313 19.77 4.75 3.33
CA GLN A 313 18.57 3.93 3.15
C GLN A 313 17.73 4.43 1.96
N LYS A 314 17.51 5.75 1.87
CA LYS A 314 16.81 6.39 0.74
C LYS A 314 17.50 6.16 -0.59
N VAL A 315 18.84 6.28 -0.65
CA VAL A 315 19.63 6.00 -1.87
C VAL A 315 19.48 4.53 -2.28
N LEU A 316 19.60 3.59 -1.33
CA LEU A 316 19.48 2.16 -1.58
C LEU A 316 18.08 1.80 -2.12
N ILE A 317 17.03 2.29 -1.47
CA ILE A 317 15.64 1.99 -1.84
C ILE A 317 15.31 2.62 -3.20
N GLY A 318 15.73 3.87 -3.44
CA GLY A 318 15.62 4.49 -4.76
C GLY A 318 16.30 3.67 -5.85
N GLY A 319 17.51 3.17 -5.59
CA GLY A 319 18.23 2.28 -6.50
C GLY A 319 17.49 0.96 -6.78
N ILE A 320 16.92 0.35 -5.74
CA ILE A 320 16.12 -0.89 -5.86
C ILE A 320 14.86 -0.64 -6.71
N ILE A 321 14.19 0.50 -6.53
CA ILE A 321 13.01 0.87 -7.32
C ILE A 321 13.38 0.99 -8.80
N VAL A 322 14.45 1.73 -9.12
CA VAL A 322 14.93 1.89 -10.49
C VAL A 322 15.28 0.54 -11.11
N ALA A 323 15.97 -0.34 -10.36
CA ALA A 323 16.30 -1.68 -10.83
C ALA A 323 15.04 -2.53 -11.06
N ALA A 324 14.05 -2.48 -10.17
CA ALA A 324 12.80 -3.21 -10.31
C ALA A 324 12.02 -2.78 -11.57
N VAL A 325 11.92 -1.47 -11.81
CA VAL A 325 11.26 -0.91 -13.00
C VAL A 325 12.03 -1.26 -14.28
N TRP A 326 13.36 -1.21 -14.26
CA TRP A 326 14.19 -1.60 -15.39
C TRP A 326 13.99 -3.07 -15.78
N VAL A 327 13.94 -3.97 -14.79
CA VAL A 327 13.66 -5.40 -15.00
C VAL A 327 12.24 -5.62 -15.54
N ASP A 328 11.24 -4.88 -15.06
CA ASP A 328 9.88 -4.94 -15.61
C ASP A 328 9.85 -4.51 -17.09
N GLY A 329 10.55 -3.43 -17.43
CA GLY A 329 10.67 -2.93 -18.81
C GLY A 329 11.31 -3.94 -19.77
N ILE A 330 12.35 -4.66 -19.33
CA ILE A 330 12.97 -5.74 -20.13
C ILE A 330 11.97 -6.87 -20.37
N ARG A 331 11.26 -7.31 -19.32
CA ARG A 331 10.26 -8.38 -19.42
C ARG A 331 9.13 -8.00 -20.38
N TYR A 332 8.68 -6.75 -20.33
CA TYR A 332 7.64 -6.25 -21.24
C TYR A 332 8.07 -6.32 -22.72
N ARG A 333 9.27 -5.83 -23.05
CA ARG A 333 9.80 -5.88 -24.43
C ARG A 333 9.98 -7.30 -24.95
N SER A 334 10.43 -8.22 -24.09
CA SER A 334 10.62 -9.62 -24.49
C SER A 334 9.32 -10.31 -24.90
N SER A 335 8.17 -9.92 -24.32
CA SER A 335 6.86 -10.47 -24.68
C SER A 335 6.35 -9.98 -26.04
N PHE A 336 6.78 -8.80 -26.49
CA PHE A 336 6.36 -8.19 -27.75
C PHE A 336 7.11 -8.76 -28.96
N ASN A 337 8.34 -9.24 -28.76
CA ASN A 337 9.14 -9.83 -29.84
C ASN A 337 8.71 -11.26 -30.24
N TYR A 338 7.71 -11.85 -29.58
CA TYR A 338 7.16 -13.17 -29.87
C TYR A 338 5.70 -13.17 -30.34
N SER A 339 5.12 -11.98 -30.56
CA SER A 339 3.76 -11.76 -31.09
C SER A 339 3.83 -11.06 -32.43
#